data_AF-A0A937B795-F1
#
_entry.id   AF-A0A937B795-F1
#
_cell.length_a   1.000
_cell.length_b   1.000
_cell.length_c   1.000
_cell.angle_alpha   90.00
_cell.angle_beta   90.00
_cell.angle_gamma   90.00
#
_symmetry.space_group_name_H-M   'P 1'
#
loop_
_entity.id
_entity.type
_entity.pdbx_description
1 polymer ?
#
loop_
_entity_poly.entity_id
_entity_poly.type
_entity_poly.pdbx_seq_one_letter_code
_entity_poly.pdbx_strand_id
1 'polypeptide(L)'
;MQSVNTRKNTTISLTGNYNNAPLLIQRATDLNGNLPVTPSYSSLSINSQNSNINSYINNLPDKINYSFLLETNPNGNVSNYKDFIYDGKFLNLNMNIEMPLQFSATGISLADTVDLDLNQNNIENIQSAILYLIADNGFPLESSIELTALDEAGNPIFKLLDGSQKISAGVLETNGKVNLKKRSKLSIPLDKNQIDLLIKTKKIKIVSTFDTKPDMNSIKIYDSYKIDFYLTGDFNYLVK
;
A
#
# COMPACT_ATOMS: atom_id res chain seq x y z
N MET A 1 -1.59 -22.41 -10.27
CA MET A 1 -2.06 -21.02 -10.05
C MET A 1 -1.17 -20.06 -10.84
N GLN A 2 -1.72 -18.96 -11.35
CA GLN A 2 -1.01 -17.95 -12.15
C GLN A 2 -1.32 -16.55 -11.62
N SER A 3 -0.29 -15.70 -11.61
CA SER A 3 -0.33 -14.29 -11.24
C SER A 3 -0.29 -13.51 -12.54
N VAL A 4 -1.30 -12.69 -12.82
CA VAL A 4 -1.43 -11.94 -14.07
C VAL A 4 -1.45 -10.44 -13.77
N ASN A 5 -0.51 -9.71 -14.38
CA ASN A 5 -0.47 -8.25 -14.39
C ASN A 5 -0.78 -7.74 -15.81
N THR A 6 -1.99 -7.25 -16.02
CA THR A 6 -2.50 -6.76 -17.30
C THR A 6 -1.89 -5.42 -17.69
N ARG A 7 -1.43 -4.60 -16.73
CA ARG A 7 -0.76 -3.31 -17.00
C ARG A 7 0.64 -3.50 -17.58
N LYS A 8 1.38 -4.49 -17.09
CA LYS A 8 2.73 -4.85 -17.56
C LYS A 8 2.73 -5.97 -18.60
N ASN A 9 1.57 -6.57 -18.86
CA ASN A 9 1.40 -7.76 -19.69
C ASN A 9 2.30 -8.93 -19.27
N THR A 10 2.41 -9.17 -17.96
CA THR A 10 3.27 -10.21 -17.37
C THR A 10 2.44 -11.26 -16.65
N THR A 11 2.76 -12.53 -16.90
CA THR A 11 2.15 -13.66 -16.21
C THR A 11 3.22 -14.53 -15.57
N ILE A 12 3.08 -14.81 -14.28
CA ILE A 12 4.01 -15.65 -13.51
C ILE A 12 3.24 -16.82 -12.91
N SER A 13 3.64 -18.04 -13.28
CA SER A 13 3.10 -19.25 -12.66
C SER A 13 3.68 -19.45 -11.27
N LEU A 14 2.85 -19.83 -10.32
CA LEU A 14 3.33 -20.28 -9.02
C LEU A 14 3.94 -21.69 -9.19
N THR A 15 5.19 -21.84 -8.80
CA THR A 15 5.96 -23.09 -8.88
C THR A 15 6.69 -23.34 -7.57
N GLY A 16 6.96 -24.61 -7.26
CA GLY A 16 7.62 -25.00 -6.02
C GLY A 16 7.36 -26.46 -5.67
N ASN A 17 7.97 -26.90 -4.57
CA ASN A 17 7.89 -28.29 -4.10
C ASN A 17 6.56 -28.63 -3.42
N TYR A 18 5.68 -27.63 -3.21
CA TYR A 18 4.33 -27.82 -2.68
C TYR A 18 3.37 -28.51 -3.68
N ASN A 19 3.79 -28.68 -4.94
CA ASN A 19 3.03 -29.34 -6.01
C ASN A 19 3.45 -30.80 -6.28
N ASN A 20 4.42 -31.35 -5.55
CA ASN A 20 5.00 -32.66 -5.90
C ASN A 20 4.12 -33.85 -5.51
N ALA A 21 3.03 -33.63 -4.76
CA ALA A 21 2.04 -34.65 -4.44
C ALA A 21 0.65 -34.01 -4.26
N PRO A 22 -0.45 -34.74 -4.55
CA PRO A 22 -1.79 -34.30 -4.21
C PRO A 22 -1.92 -34.02 -2.72
N LEU A 23 -2.62 -32.94 -2.36
CA LEU A 23 -3.00 -32.69 -0.97
C LEU A 23 -4.04 -33.72 -0.55
N LEU A 24 -3.64 -34.65 0.32
CA LEU A 24 -4.56 -35.65 0.85
C LEU A 24 -5.51 -35.00 1.86
N ILE A 25 -6.81 -35.10 1.60
CA ILE A 25 -7.87 -34.73 2.54
C ILE A 25 -8.44 -36.01 3.12
N GLN A 26 -8.30 -36.18 4.44
CA GLN A 26 -8.82 -37.36 5.12
C GLN A 26 -10.34 -37.42 5.03
N ARG A 27 -10.94 -38.61 5.16
CA ARG A 27 -12.40 -38.72 5.24
C ARG A 27 -12.95 -38.02 6.48
N ALA A 28 -14.15 -37.45 6.35
CA ALA A 28 -14.96 -37.07 7.49
C ALA A 28 -15.54 -38.32 8.18
N THR A 29 -16.07 -38.17 9.39
CA THR A 29 -16.81 -39.23 10.09
C THR A 29 -18.26 -38.82 10.33
N ASP A 30 -19.16 -39.80 10.38
CA ASP A 30 -20.58 -39.61 10.68
C ASP A 30 -21.05 -40.58 11.76
N LEU A 31 -22.34 -40.52 12.14
CA LEU A 31 -22.96 -41.44 13.08
C LEU A 31 -23.67 -42.59 12.34
N ASN A 32 -22.90 -43.52 11.77
CA ASN A 32 -23.41 -44.70 11.07
C ASN A 32 -24.42 -44.34 9.96
N GLY A 33 -24.08 -43.39 9.08
CA GLY A 33 -24.98 -42.93 8.02
C GLY A 33 -25.99 -41.87 8.48
N ASN A 34 -25.75 -41.23 9.63
CA ASN A 34 -26.56 -40.11 10.12
C ASN A 34 -25.71 -38.89 10.47
N LEU A 35 -26.34 -37.71 10.37
CA LEU A 35 -25.81 -36.46 10.92
C LEU A 35 -25.67 -36.55 12.45
N PRO A 36 -24.78 -35.76 13.08
CA PRO A 36 -23.87 -34.79 12.46
C PRO A 36 -22.61 -35.43 11.86
N VAL A 37 -22.02 -34.73 10.89
CA VAL A 37 -20.71 -35.06 10.32
C VAL A 37 -19.62 -34.31 11.11
N THR A 38 -18.55 -35.01 11.44
CA THR A 38 -17.30 -34.41 11.95
C THR A 38 -16.32 -34.25 10.78
N PRO A 39 -15.98 -33.02 10.36
CA PRO A 39 -15.08 -32.79 9.25
C PRO A 39 -13.64 -33.16 9.59
N SER A 40 -12.86 -33.47 8.56
CA SER A 40 -11.41 -33.51 8.61
C SER A 40 -10.83 -32.19 8.10
N TYR A 41 -9.57 -31.92 8.43
CA TYR A 41 -8.87 -30.72 8.00
C TYR A 41 -7.50 -31.10 7.42
N SER A 42 -7.16 -30.47 6.29
CA SER A 42 -5.83 -30.52 5.68
C SER A 42 -5.40 -29.10 5.36
N SER A 43 -4.11 -28.81 5.51
CA SER A 43 -3.54 -27.48 5.26
C SER A 43 -2.34 -27.58 4.32
N LEU A 44 -2.22 -26.63 3.41
CA LEU A 44 -1.06 -26.46 2.54
C LEU A 44 -0.45 -25.08 2.81
N SER A 45 0.83 -25.05 3.20
CA SER A 45 1.56 -23.80 3.40
C SER A 45 2.48 -23.52 2.21
N ILE A 46 2.34 -22.35 1.61
CA ILE A 46 3.16 -21.88 0.49
C ILE A 46 3.93 -20.65 0.96
N ASN A 47 5.26 -20.71 0.93
CA ASN A 47 6.12 -19.62 1.38
C ASN A 47 7.40 -19.54 0.52
N SER A 48 8.28 -18.58 0.81
CA SER A 48 9.52 -18.35 0.05
C SER A 48 10.54 -19.48 0.18
N GLN A 49 10.37 -20.42 1.10
CA GLN A 49 11.27 -21.58 1.27
C GLN A 49 10.89 -22.74 0.36
N ASN A 50 9.62 -22.86 -0.03
CA ASN A 50 9.12 -23.99 -0.81
C ASN A 50 8.54 -23.62 -2.19
N SER A 51 8.58 -22.33 -2.56
CA SER A 51 7.99 -21.84 -3.79
C SER A 51 8.62 -20.55 -4.31
N ASN A 52 8.27 -20.16 -5.53
CA ASN A 52 8.60 -18.87 -6.12
C ASN A 52 7.62 -17.74 -5.73
N ILE A 53 6.93 -17.85 -4.57
CA ILE A 53 5.87 -16.91 -4.16
C ILE A 53 6.32 -15.45 -4.19
N ASN A 54 7.59 -15.15 -3.91
CA ASN A 54 8.12 -13.79 -3.99
C ASN A 54 8.02 -13.22 -5.41
N SER A 55 8.49 -13.95 -6.43
CA SER A 55 8.35 -13.52 -7.83
C SER A 55 6.89 -13.47 -8.26
N TYR A 56 6.09 -14.44 -7.82
CA TYR A 56 4.66 -14.52 -8.12
C TYR A 56 3.89 -13.28 -7.63
N ILE A 57 4.14 -12.85 -6.39
CA ILE A 57 3.52 -11.67 -5.77
C ILE A 57 4.14 -10.37 -6.31
N ASN A 58 5.46 -10.33 -6.51
CA ASN A 58 6.16 -9.14 -7.05
C ASN A 58 5.79 -8.84 -8.51
N ASN A 59 5.07 -9.74 -9.18
CA ASN A 59 4.39 -9.40 -10.43
C ASN A 59 3.34 -8.29 -10.25
N LEU A 60 2.93 -7.97 -9.01
CA LEU A 60 1.84 -7.06 -8.67
C LEU A 60 0.57 -7.39 -9.48
N PRO A 61 0.06 -8.63 -9.39
CA PRO A 61 -1.05 -9.07 -10.21
C PRO A 61 -2.32 -8.28 -9.90
N ASP A 62 -3.04 -7.88 -10.93
CA ASP A 62 -4.45 -7.49 -10.81
C ASP A 62 -5.39 -8.70 -10.82
N LYS A 63 -4.90 -9.90 -11.22
CA LYS A 63 -5.68 -11.14 -11.26
C LYS A 63 -4.87 -12.35 -10.80
N ILE A 64 -5.51 -13.23 -10.05
CA ILE A 64 -4.99 -14.56 -9.69
C ILE A 64 -5.88 -15.62 -10.32
N ASN A 65 -5.32 -16.40 -11.24
CA ASN A 65 -6.00 -17.54 -11.84
C ASN A 65 -5.65 -18.82 -11.07
N TYR A 66 -6.65 -19.60 -10.70
CA TYR A 66 -6.49 -20.87 -10.01
C TYR A 66 -7.41 -21.94 -10.60
N SER A 67 -6.99 -23.20 -10.48
CA SER A 67 -7.76 -24.38 -10.87
C SER A 67 -7.38 -25.51 -9.92
N PHE A 68 -8.38 -26.26 -9.47
CA PHE A 68 -8.21 -27.39 -8.57
C PHE A 68 -8.83 -28.63 -9.21
N LEU A 69 -8.13 -29.75 -9.12
CA LEU A 69 -8.66 -31.06 -9.44
C LEU A 69 -8.88 -31.80 -8.13
N LEU A 70 -10.12 -32.23 -7.89
CA LEU A 70 -10.48 -33.04 -6.73
C LEU A 70 -10.75 -34.47 -7.20
N GLU A 71 -10.00 -35.41 -6.65
CA GLU A 71 -10.22 -36.84 -6.83
C GLU A 71 -10.83 -37.40 -5.55
N THR A 72 -11.97 -38.09 -5.68
CA THR A 72 -12.65 -38.73 -4.54
C THR A 72 -12.39 -40.23 -4.57
N ASN A 73 -12.16 -40.82 -3.39
CA ASN A 73 -11.86 -42.24 -3.24
C ASN A 73 -10.74 -42.76 -4.18
N PRO A 74 -9.52 -42.16 -4.17
CA PRO A 74 -8.45 -42.54 -5.09
C PRO A 74 -8.00 -44.01 -4.96
N ASN A 75 -8.21 -44.62 -3.79
CA ASN A 75 -7.91 -46.03 -3.53
C ASN A 75 -9.11 -46.97 -3.82
N GLY A 76 -10.19 -46.45 -4.39
CA GLY A 76 -11.44 -47.20 -4.58
C GLY A 76 -12.15 -47.54 -3.26
N ASN A 77 -12.96 -48.60 -3.30
CA ASN A 77 -13.78 -49.03 -2.16
C ASN A 77 -12.97 -49.79 -1.11
N VAL A 78 -12.21 -49.05 -0.30
CA VAL A 78 -11.48 -49.57 0.87
C VAL A 78 -12.32 -49.54 2.16
N SER A 79 -13.57 -49.06 2.06
CA SER A 79 -14.45 -48.72 3.18
C SER A 79 -15.65 -49.66 3.34
N ASN A 80 -15.73 -50.73 2.54
CA ASN A 80 -16.89 -51.60 2.47
C ASN A 80 -18.20 -50.83 2.21
N TYR A 81 -18.19 -49.94 1.20
CA TYR A 81 -19.33 -49.11 0.77
C TYR A 81 -19.82 -48.10 1.83
N LYS A 82 -18.98 -47.73 2.80
CA LYS A 82 -19.28 -46.70 3.81
C LYS A 82 -18.77 -45.29 3.43
N ASP A 83 -18.44 -45.06 2.17
CA ASP A 83 -18.10 -43.71 1.72
C ASP A 83 -19.40 -42.92 1.53
N PHE A 84 -19.42 -41.68 2.00
CA PHE A 84 -20.65 -40.88 2.09
C PHE A 84 -20.42 -39.45 1.59
N ILE A 85 -21.52 -38.82 1.17
CA ILE A 85 -21.61 -37.39 0.88
C ILE A 85 -22.98 -36.92 1.37
N TYR A 86 -23.01 -35.84 2.16
CA TYR A 86 -24.25 -35.21 2.60
C TYR A 86 -24.43 -33.89 1.88
N ASP A 87 -25.69 -33.57 1.56
CA ASP A 87 -26.04 -32.29 0.95
C ASP A 87 -25.56 -31.12 1.85
N GLY A 88 -24.96 -30.11 1.24
CA GLY A 88 -24.35 -28.97 1.94
C GLY A 88 -23.11 -29.28 2.79
N LYS A 89 -22.56 -30.50 2.78
CA LYS A 89 -21.39 -30.92 3.57
C LYS A 89 -20.32 -31.59 2.69
N PHE A 90 -19.81 -30.83 1.73
CA PHE A 90 -18.74 -31.29 0.83
C PHE A 90 -17.36 -30.77 1.27
N LEU A 91 -16.73 -29.94 0.45
CA LEU A 91 -15.43 -29.34 0.71
C LEU A 91 -15.59 -27.85 1.04
N ASN A 92 -14.95 -27.40 2.12
CA ASN A 92 -14.79 -25.98 2.41
C ASN A 92 -13.32 -25.60 2.19
N LEU A 93 -13.06 -24.69 1.26
CA LEU A 93 -11.74 -24.16 0.97
C LEU A 93 -11.59 -22.77 1.60
N ASN A 94 -10.67 -22.64 2.55
CA ASN A 94 -10.27 -21.35 3.09
C ASN A 94 -8.88 -20.99 2.58
N MET A 95 -8.76 -19.85 1.88
CA MET A 95 -7.49 -19.31 1.43
C MET A 95 -7.14 -18.08 2.26
N ASN A 96 -6.02 -18.14 2.97
CA ASN A 96 -5.46 -17.02 3.71
C ASN A 96 -4.14 -16.58 3.07
N ILE A 97 -3.98 -15.29 2.84
CA ILE A 97 -2.75 -14.68 2.33
C ILE A 97 -2.26 -13.69 3.39
N GLU A 98 -1.10 -13.99 3.97
CA GLU A 98 -0.41 -13.08 4.85
C GLU A 98 0.79 -12.48 4.10
N MET A 99 0.74 -11.17 3.86
CA MET A 99 1.85 -10.43 3.27
C MET A 99 2.34 -9.39 4.26
N PRO A 100 3.51 -9.61 4.91
CA PRO A 100 4.14 -8.53 5.66
C PRO A 100 4.55 -7.45 4.67
N LEU A 101 4.16 -6.20 4.92
CA LEU A 101 4.58 -5.07 4.09
C LEU A 101 6.04 -4.73 4.40
N GLN A 102 6.94 -5.52 3.82
CA GLN A 102 8.38 -5.34 3.91
C GLN A 102 8.93 -5.14 2.50
N PHE A 103 9.31 -3.91 2.19
CA PHE A 103 9.81 -3.56 0.86
C PHE A 103 10.94 -2.54 0.93
N SER A 104 11.73 -2.50 -0.14
CA SER A 104 12.60 -1.37 -0.45
C SER A 104 11.88 -0.50 -1.48
N ALA A 105 11.67 0.76 -1.14
CA ALA A 105 11.02 1.74 -1.99
C ALA A 105 12.06 2.49 -2.83
N THR A 106 11.84 2.59 -4.13
CA THR A 106 12.55 3.55 -4.99
C THR A 106 11.53 4.23 -5.88
N GLY A 107 11.34 5.53 -5.68
CA GLY A 107 10.42 6.33 -6.47
C GLY A 107 8.94 6.00 -6.28
N ILE A 108 8.53 5.49 -5.12
CA ILE A 108 7.10 5.26 -4.86
C ILE A 108 6.43 6.61 -4.66
N SER A 109 5.55 7.00 -5.58
CA SER A 109 4.85 8.27 -5.53
C SER A 109 3.42 8.11 -5.03
N LEU A 110 3.06 8.89 -4.02
CA LEU A 110 1.68 9.08 -3.56
C LEU A 110 1.25 10.48 -3.97
N ALA A 111 0.07 10.62 -4.57
CA ALA A 111 -0.47 11.92 -4.96
C ALA A 111 -1.84 12.12 -4.33
N ASP A 112 -2.06 13.33 -3.82
CA ASP A 112 -3.33 13.76 -3.26
C ASP A 112 -3.64 15.21 -3.66
N THR A 113 -4.88 15.65 -3.49
CA THR A 113 -5.32 17.02 -3.79
C THR A 113 -6.14 17.55 -2.64
N VAL A 114 -5.75 18.71 -2.11
CA VAL A 114 -6.47 19.41 -1.04
C VAL A 114 -7.13 20.67 -1.59
N ASP A 115 -8.36 20.96 -1.17
CA ASP A 115 -9.02 22.22 -1.48
C ASP A 115 -8.40 23.35 -0.65
N LEU A 116 -8.21 24.50 -1.28
CA LEU A 116 -7.68 25.72 -0.67
C LEU A 116 -8.76 26.79 -0.70
N ASP A 117 -9.17 27.24 0.48
CA ASP A 117 -10.05 28.39 0.65
C ASP A 117 -9.30 29.53 1.36
N LEU A 118 -8.93 30.55 0.58
CA LEU A 118 -8.31 31.76 1.09
C LEU A 118 -9.39 32.83 1.26
N ASN A 119 -9.67 33.18 2.51
CA ASN A 119 -10.54 34.32 2.83
C ASN A 119 -9.95 35.60 2.23
N GLN A 120 -10.67 36.21 1.28
CA GLN A 120 -10.17 37.27 0.40
C GLN A 120 -10.01 38.66 1.05
N ASN A 121 -10.27 38.79 2.35
CA ASN A 121 -10.24 40.08 3.01
C ASN A 121 -8.78 40.52 3.23
N ASN A 122 -8.39 41.63 2.60
CA ASN A 122 -7.10 42.36 2.74
C ASN A 122 -5.84 41.75 2.07
N ILE A 123 -5.99 40.82 1.11
CA ILE A 123 -4.83 40.20 0.44
C ILE A 123 -4.09 41.16 -0.51
N GLU A 124 -4.75 42.23 -0.98
CA GLU A 124 -4.16 43.19 -1.93
C GLU A 124 -2.88 43.88 -1.41
N ASN A 125 -2.74 44.02 -0.09
CA ASN A 125 -1.60 44.70 0.55
C ASN A 125 -0.41 43.76 0.85
N ILE A 126 -0.50 42.47 0.53
CA ILE A 126 0.61 41.52 0.73
C ILE A 126 1.69 41.78 -0.33
N GLN A 127 2.90 42.08 0.11
CA GLN A 127 4.07 42.35 -0.74
C GLN A 127 4.91 41.08 -0.97
N SER A 128 5.08 40.28 0.08
CA SER A 128 5.81 39.02 0.05
C SER A 128 5.25 38.07 1.09
N ALA A 129 5.42 36.78 0.85
CA ALA A 129 4.98 35.74 1.77
C ALA A 129 6.00 34.61 1.80
N ILE A 130 6.08 33.92 2.94
CA ILE A 130 6.81 32.66 3.04
C ILE A 130 5.82 31.62 3.55
N LEU A 131 5.53 30.62 2.73
CA LEU A 131 4.82 29.44 3.22
C LEU A 131 5.83 28.46 3.80
N TYR A 132 5.48 27.85 4.92
CA TYR A 132 6.22 26.76 5.53
C TYR A 132 5.38 25.50 5.49
N LEU A 133 5.87 24.49 4.76
CA LEU A 133 5.34 23.14 4.85
C LEU A 133 6.12 22.40 5.94
N ILE A 134 5.42 22.05 7.01
CA ILE A 134 5.95 21.29 8.13
C ILE A 134 5.44 19.86 7.97
N ALA A 135 6.34 18.90 7.98
CA ALA A 135 6.01 17.49 7.88
C ALA A 135 6.53 16.73 9.09
N ASP A 136 5.66 15.98 9.75
CA ASP A 136 6.03 15.05 10.82
C ASP A 136 5.97 13.62 10.27
N ASN A 137 7.12 13.11 9.85
CA ASN A 137 7.23 11.82 9.18
C ASN A 137 7.46 10.69 10.18
N GLY A 138 6.47 9.80 10.32
CA GLY A 138 6.57 8.56 11.09
C GLY A 138 7.02 7.35 10.28
N PHE A 139 7.24 7.48 8.98
CA PHE A 139 7.75 6.40 8.14
C PHE A 139 9.29 6.38 8.16
N PRO A 140 9.91 5.19 8.13
CA PRO A 140 11.35 5.02 7.93
C PRO A 140 11.77 5.23 6.46
N LEU A 141 11.14 6.18 5.78
CA LEU A 141 11.34 6.49 4.37
C LEU A 141 11.59 7.99 4.23
N GLU A 142 12.62 8.36 3.47
CA GLU A 142 12.81 9.75 3.06
C GLU A 142 11.76 10.08 2.00
N SER A 143 11.27 11.32 1.99
CA SER A 143 10.34 11.75 0.94
C SER A 143 10.72 13.09 0.32
N SER A 144 10.63 13.20 -0.99
CA SER A 144 10.59 14.48 -1.70
C SER A 144 9.15 14.89 -1.96
N ILE A 145 8.86 16.19 -1.88
CA ILE A 145 7.51 16.72 -2.11
C ILE A 145 7.48 17.72 -3.25
N GLU A 146 6.59 17.47 -4.19
CA GLU A 146 6.12 18.45 -5.17
C GLU A 146 4.77 19.00 -4.73
N LEU A 147 4.63 20.32 -4.79
CA LEU A 147 3.38 21.02 -4.56
C LEU A 147 3.04 21.82 -5.81
N THR A 148 1.86 21.60 -6.37
CA THR A 148 1.36 22.34 -7.53
C THR A 148 0.03 22.99 -7.20
N ALA A 149 -0.05 24.31 -7.37
CA ALA A 149 -1.27 25.08 -7.26
C ALA A 149 -2.14 24.85 -8.50
N LEU A 150 -3.42 24.55 -8.30
CA LEU A 150 -4.39 24.26 -9.34
C LEU A 150 -5.59 25.23 -9.30
N ASP A 151 -6.20 25.46 -10.45
CA ASP A 151 -7.49 26.14 -10.56
C ASP A 151 -8.67 25.23 -10.17
N GLU A 152 -9.90 25.75 -10.25
CA GLU A 152 -11.12 25.00 -9.92
C GLU A 152 -11.33 23.76 -10.81
N ALA A 153 -10.94 23.87 -12.08
CA ALA A 153 -11.02 22.81 -13.08
C ALA A 153 -9.88 21.77 -12.96
N GLY A 154 -8.90 22.00 -12.06
CA GLY A 154 -7.77 21.12 -11.82
C GLY A 154 -6.56 21.37 -12.75
N ASN A 155 -6.54 22.47 -13.50
CA ASN A 155 -5.39 22.82 -14.33
C ASN A 155 -4.27 23.42 -13.47
N PRO A 156 -3.00 23.11 -13.76
CA PRO A 156 -1.88 23.67 -13.02
C PRO A 156 -1.72 25.17 -13.31
N ILE A 157 -1.67 25.98 -12.25
CA ILE A 157 -1.38 27.41 -12.31
C ILE A 157 0.13 27.61 -12.19
N PHE A 158 0.74 27.11 -11.10
CA PHE A 158 2.18 27.17 -10.86
C PHE A 158 2.65 26.12 -9.84
N LYS A 159 3.96 25.88 -9.79
CA LYS A 159 4.58 24.98 -8.79
C LYS A 159 5.05 25.79 -7.58
N LEU A 160 4.65 25.32 -6.39
CA LEU A 160 5.09 25.82 -5.07
C LEU A 160 6.36 25.10 -4.60
N LEU A 161 6.44 23.79 -4.83
CA LEU A 161 7.62 22.97 -4.58
C LEU A 161 7.85 22.04 -5.77
N ASP A 162 9.11 21.84 -6.13
CA ASP A 162 9.57 21.05 -7.29
C ASP A 162 10.19 19.70 -6.90
N GLY A 163 10.12 19.31 -5.63
CA GLY A 163 10.70 18.06 -5.13
C GLY A 163 12.18 18.15 -4.76
N SER A 164 12.82 19.31 -4.88
CA SER A 164 14.22 19.52 -4.48
C SER A 164 14.43 19.41 -2.96
N GLN A 165 13.44 19.82 -2.18
CA GLN A 165 13.49 19.77 -0.72
C GLN A 165 12.97 18.42 -0.21
N LYS A 166 13.61 17.92 0.85
CA LYS A 166 13.37 16.58 1.39
C LYS A 166 12.80 16.60 2.80
N ILE A 167 11.93 15.64 3.07
CA ILE A 167 11.42 15.28 4.39
C ILE A 167 12.22 14.09 4.87
N SER A 168 12.87 14.26 6.01
CA SER A 168 13.71 13.24 6.60
C SER A 168 12.88 12.04 7.06
N ALA A 169 13.45 10.85 6.95
CA ALA A 169 12.86 9.63 7.49
C ALA A 169 12.76 9.68 9.02
N GLY A 170 11.75 9.00 9.56
CA GLY A 170 11.71 8.60 10.96
C GLY A 170 12.88 7.66 11.29
N VAL A 171 13.38 7.75 12.52
CA VAL A 171 14.54 6.96 12.95
C VAL A 171 14.06 5.59 13.42
N LEU A 172 14.67 4.52 12.88
CA LEU A 172 14.45 3.16 13.35
C LEU A 172 15.19 2.95 14.68
N GLU A 173 14.47 2.47 15.69
CA GLU A 173 15.03 2.04 16.96
C GLU A 173 15.55 0.59 16.88
N THR A 174 16.18 0.09 17.94
CA THR A 174 16.74 -1.27 18.03
C THR A 174 15.71 -2.39 17.78
N ASN A 175 14.42 -2.11 17.97
CA ASN A 175 13.32 -3.04 17.69
C ASN A 175 12.87 -3.04 16.20
N GLY A 176 13.53 -2.26 15.34
CA GLY A 176 13.17 -2.12 13.93
C GLY A 176 11.88 -1.34 13.69
N LYS A 177 11.45 -0.50 14.63
CA LYS A 177 10.27 0.37 14.52
C LYS A 177 10.64 1.85 14.67
N VAL A 178 9.86 2.71 14.02
CA VAL A 178 9.88 4.15 14.24
C VAL A 178 8.94 4.47 15.40
N ASN A 179 9.50 4.92 16.52
CA ASN A 179 8.72 5.34 17.68
C ASN A 179 8.52 6.86 17.72
N LEU A 180 9.43 7.63 17.14
CA LEU A 180 9.40 9.08 17.11
C LEU A 180 9.36 9.59 15.67
N LYS A 181 8.39 10.46 15.39
CA LYS A 181 8.28 11.14 14.10
C LYS A 181 9.45 12.12 13.92
N LYS A 182 9.95 12.22 12.70
CA LYS A 182 10.95 13.22 12.33
C LYS A 182 10.27 14.43 11.72
N ARG A 183 10.46 15.59 12.35
CA ARG A 183 9.94 16.87 11.85
C ARG A 183 10.88 17.48 10.82
N SER A 184 10.34 17.86 9.67
CA SER A 184 11.01 18.64 8.63
C SER A 184 10.23 19.94 8.38
N LYS A 185 10.93 21.04 8.11
CA LYS A 185 10.35 22.33 7.77
C LYS A 185 10.90 22.78 6.42
N LEU A 186 10.03 22.87 5.44
CA LEU A 186 10.32 23.26 4.06
C LEU A 186 9.83 24.69 3.87
N SER A 187 10.66 25.54 3.25
CA SER A 187 10.34 26.96 3.07
C SER A 187 10.04 27.24 1.61
N ILE A 188 8.95 27.95 1.36
CA ILE A 188 8.43 28.28 0.04
C ILE A 188 8.27 29.80 -0.01
N PRO A 189 9.33 30.53 -0.39
CA PRO A 189 9.22 31.98 -0.58
C PRO A 189 8.34 32.26 -1.80
N LEU A 190 7.42 33.21 -1.65
CA LEU A 190 6.52 33.67 -2.70
C LEU A 190 6.75 35.15 -2.97
N ASP A 191 6.98 35.47 -4.25
CA ASP A 191 6.96 36.85 -4.73
C ASP A 191 5.53 37.36 -4.94
N LYS A 192 5.40 38.66 -5.26
CA LYS A 192 4.10 39.30 -5.44
C LYS A 192 3.26 38.65 -6.55
N ASN A 193 3.88 38.27 -7.67
CA ASN A 193 3.17 37.63 -8.78
C ASN A 193 2.65 36.25 -8.38
N GLN A 194 3.45 35.47 -7.65
CA GLN A 194 3.07 34.17 -7.13
C GLN A 194 1.97 34.26 -6.08
N ILE A 195 1.98 35.31 -5.24
CA ILE A 195 0.87 35.59 -4.31
C ILE A 195 -0.42 35.86 -5.08
N ASP A 196 -0.37 36.70 -6.11
CA ASP A 196 -1.55 37.03 -6.92
C ASP A 196 -2.09 35.80 -7.68
N LEU A 197 -1.22 34.84 -8.04
CA LEU A 197 -1.60 33.53 -8.57
C LEU A 197 -2.15 32.59 -7.48
N LEU A 198 -1.60 32.64 -6.26
CA LEU A 198 -2.06 31.84 -5.13
C LEU A 198 -3.50 32.20 -4.75
N ILE A 199 -3.90 33.47 -4.87
CA ILE A 199 -5.30 33.91 -4.66
C ILE A 199 -6.27 33.23 -5.62
N LYS A 200 -5.83 32.94 -6.85
CA LYS A 200 -6.63 32.24 -7.88
C LYS A 200 -6.63 30.73 -7.70
N THR A 201 -5.81 30.21 -6.79
CA THR A 201 -5.68 28.78 -6.53
C THR A 201 -6.88 28.30 -5.73
N LYS A 202 -7.48 27.21 -6.19
CA LYS A 202 -8.60 26.54 -5.49
C LYS A 202 -8.20 25.19 -4.92
N LYS A 203 -7.16 24.57 -5.46
CA LYS A 203 -6.67 23.27 -5.01
C LYS A 203 -5.16 23.24 -5.00
N ILE A 204 -4.57 22.45 -4.11
CA ILE A 204 -3.14 22.13 -4.11
C ILE A 204 -2.99 20.64 -4.33
N LYS A 205 -2.32 20.27 -5.42
CA LYS A 205 -1.87 18.90 -5.65
C LYS A 205 -0.55 18.68 -4.92
N ILE A 206 -0.53 17.64 -4.10
CA ILE A 206 0.62 17.18 -3.33
C ILE A 206 1.08 15.88 -3.95
N VAL A 207 2.35 15.79 -4.34
CA VAL A 207 2.98 14.53 -4.76
C VAL A 207 4.16 14.26 -3.85
N SER A 208 4.08 13.19 -3.07
CA SER A 208 5.12 12.72 -2.17
C SER A 208 5.79 11.50 -2.79
N THR A 209 7.07 11.59 -3.09
CA THR A 209 7.86 10.46 -3.62
C THR A 209 8.72 9.91 -2.49
N PHE A 210 8.67 8.60 -2.26
CA PHE A 210 9.35 7.92 -1.16
C PHE A 210 10.50 7.06 -1.65
N ASP A 211 11.63 7.20 -0.97
CA ASP A 211 12.84 6.42 -1.19
C ASP A 211 13.35 5.82 0.12
N THR A 212 13.77 4.56 0.07
CA THR A 212 14.46 3.91 1.19
C THR A 212 15.93 4.34 1.19
N LYS A 213 16.38 4.99 2.27
CA LYS A 213 17.75 5.49 2.48
C LYS A 213 18.22 5.17 3.91
N PRO A 214 19.54 5.01 4.18
CA PRO A 214 20.66 5.02 3.23
C PRO A 214 20.88 3.67 2.55
N ASP A 215 20.43 2.58 3.17
CA ASP A 215 20.60 1.22 2.69
C ASP A 215 19.27 0.73 2.14
N MET A 216 19.23 0.28 0.89
CA MET A 216 18.06 -0.33 0.22
C MET A 216 17.70 -1.70 0.81
N ASN A 217 17.84 -1.84 2.13
CA ASN A 217 17.40 -3.00 2.88
C ASN A 217 15.87 -2.95 2.98
N SER A 218 15.24 -4.12 2.88
CA SER A 218 13.78 -4.22 2.95
C SER A 218 13.28 -3.81 4.34
N ILE A 219 12.55 -2.70 4.44
CA ILE A 219 12.04 -2.17 5.72
C ILE A 219 10.59 -2.59 5.92
N LYS A 220 10.24 -2.99 7.14
CA LYS A 220 8.85 -3.26 7.54
C LYS A 220 8.11 -1.96 7.76
N ILE A 221 7.00 -1.78 7.04
CA ILE A 221 6.06 -0.69 7.23
C ILE A 221 4.90 -1.22 8.08
N TYR A 222 4.59 -0.49 9.15
CA TYR A 222 3.50 -0.83 10.06
C TYR A 222 2.32 0.11 9.82
N ASP A 223 1.12 -0.38 10.07
CA ASP A 223 -0.15 0.36 10.01
C ASP A 223 -0.20 1.56 10.97
N SER A 224 0.60 1.54 12.03
CA SER A 224 0.76 2.64 12.97
C SER A 224 1.51 3.85 12.40
N TYR A 225 2.23 3.71 11.28
CA TYR A 225 3.01 4.79 10.69
C TYR A 225 2.12 5.79 9.95
N LYS A 226 2.42 7.07 10.14
CA LYS A 226 1.67 8.20 9.58
C LYS A 226 2.63 9.34 9.25
N ILE A 227 2.29 10.13 8.24
CA ILE A 227 2.95 11.41 7.94
C ILE A 227 1.89 12.50 8.05
N ASP A 228 2.15 13.50 8.88
CA ASP A 228 1.26 14.65 9.04
C ASP A 228 1.86 15.86 8.33
N PHE A 229 1.03 16.59 7.59
CA PHE A 229 1.41 17.81 6.89
C PHE A 229 0.68 19.02 7.48
N TYR A 230 1.45 20.07 7.77
CA TYR A 230 0.93 21.36 8.21
C TYR A 230 1.47 22.44 7.28
N LEU A 231 0.57 23.17 6.63
CA LEU A 231 0.93 24.33 5.82
C LEU A 231 0.64 25.60 6.62
N THR A 232 1.65 26.42 6.83
CA THR A 232 1.55 27.71 7.54
C THR A 232 2.10 28.82 6.65
N GLY A 233 1.64 30.05 6.83
CA GLY A 233 2.10 31.20 6.05
C GLY A 233 2.49 32.38 6.92
N ASP A 234 3.63 33.00 6.60
CA ASP A 234 4.03 34.31 7.10
C ASP A 234 3.89 35.34 5.98
N PHE A 235 3.21 36.45 6.25
CA PHE A 235 2.78 37.41 5.23
C PHE A 235 3.22 38.82 5.62
N ASN A 236 3.95 39.48 4.73
CA ASN A 236 4.33 40.88 4.90
C ASN A 236 3.32 41.81 4.23
N TYR A 237 2.69 42.66 5.04
CA TYR A 237 1.71 43.64 4.59
C TYR A 237 2.31 45.03 4.53
N LEU A 238 1.97 45.78 3.47
CA LEU A 238 2.13 47.23 3.45
C LEU A 238 0.94 47.87 4.16
N VAL A 239 1.16 48.48 5.33
CA VAL A 239 0.14 49.30 6.00
C VAL A 239 0.09 50.65 5.30
N LYS A 240 -1.10 51.03 4.79
CA LYS A 240 -1.38 52.36 4.24
C LYS A 240 -1.79 53.32 5.34
#